data_AF-A0A2D6SQT7-F1
#
_entry.id   AF-A0A2D6SQT7-F1
#
_cell.length_a   1.000
_cell.length_b   1.000
_cell.length_c   1.000
_cell.angle_alpha   90.00
_cell.angle_beta   90.00
_cell.angle_gamma   90.00
#
_symmetry.space_group_name_H-M   'P 1'
#
loop_
_entity.id
_entity.type
_entity.pdbx_description
1 polymer ?
#
loop_
_entity_poly.entity_id
_entity_poly.type
_entity_poly.pdbx_seq_one_letter_code
_entity_poly.pdbx_strand_id
1 'polypeptide(L)'
;MKITKHLDAIGLSHIKKIRMPEGLDTLGFANFTKLLDYIMPEKERRQSEIIISYIRIYTHLNTSFNLLNKQTCRRAIEYLSMTKKIIKNTSFREEKPYFRRLLRILNFVIRNKKSIISDIKKDETSDPYHVKTSVLLAQNICILRILKINKH
;
A
#
# COMPACT_ATOMS: atom_id res chain seq x y z
N MET A 1 26.09 -11.38 -12.66
CA MET A 1 24.77 -11.52 -13.33
C MET A 1 24.37 -10.13 -13.82
N LYS A 2 24.17 -9.91 -15.13
CA LYS A 2 24.01 -8.56 -15.73
C LYS A 2 22.76 -7.83 -15.17
N ILE A 3 22.94 -6.61 -14.67
CA ILE A 3 21.88 -5.73 -14.10
C ILE A 3 20.69 -5.57 -15.08
N THR A 4 20.97 -5.62 -16.38
CA THR A 4 19.97 -5.57 -17.45
C THR A 4 18.88 -6.63 -17.32
N LYS A 5 19.20 -7.85 -16.84
CA LYS A 5 18.20 -8.90 -16.61
C LYS A 5 17.30 -8.62 -15.40
N HIS A 6 17.79 -7.91 -14.39
CA HIS A 6 16.97 -7.51 -13.24
C HIS A 6 16.06 -6.33 -13.57
N LEU A 7 16.52 -5.36 -14.36
CA LEU A 7 15.72 -4.23 -14.82
C LEU A 7 14.53 -4.68 -15.69
N ASP A 8 14.71 -5.71 -16.50
CA ASP A 8 13.61 -6.32 -17.27
C ASP A 8 12.60 -7.04 -16.37
N ALA A 9 13.05 -7.70 -15.31
CA ALA A 9 12.18 -8.43 -14.38
C ALA A 9 11.27 -7.51 -13.54
N ILE A 10 11.65 -6.24 -13.36
CA ILE A 10 10.89 -5.24 -12.59
C ILE A 10 10.18 -4.20 -13.47
N GLY A 11 10.13 -4.42 -14.80
CA GLY A 11 9.35 -3.57 -15.72
C GLY A 11 9.98 -2.21 -16.02
N LEU A 12 11.28 -2.00 -15.73
CA LEU A 12 12.01 -0.76 -15.97
C LEU A 12 12.79 -0.78 -17.31
N SER A 13 12.23 -1.43 -18.33
CA SER A 13 12.88 -1.59 -19.64
C SER A 13 13.14 -0.26 -20.35
N HIS A 14 12.41 0.81 -20.00
CA HIS A 14 12.58 2.16 -20.53
C HIS A 14 13.90 2.82 -20.10
N ILE A 15 14.49 2.38 -18.97
CA ILE A 15 15.78 2.88 -18.44
C ILE A 15 16.96 2.43 -19.32
N LYS A 16 16.77 1.40 -20.17
CA LYS A 16 17.81 0.93 -21.12
C LYS A 16 18.26 2.00 -22.13
N LYS A 17 17.47 3.06 -22.34
CA LYS A 17 17.84 4.18 -23.22
C LYS A 17 18.77 5.20 -22.56
N ILE A 18 18.94 5.14 -21.24
CA ILE A 18 19.95 5.94 -20.56
C ILE A 18 21.28 5.25 -20.84
N ARG A 19 22.16 5.91 -21.60
CA ARG A 19 23.52 5.44 -21.85
C ARG A 19 24.24 5.40 -20.50
N MET A 20 24.24 4.22 -19.87
CA MET A 20 24.90 4.00 -18.59
C MET A 20 26.39 4.28 -18.80
N PRO A 21 27.02 5.15 -17.99
CA PRO A 21 28.46 5.36 -18.07
C PRO A 21 29.17 4.03 -17.78
N GLU A 22 30.25 3.77 -18.52
CA GLU A 22 31.03 2.53 -18.41
C GLU A 22 31.49 2.32 -16.96
N GLY A 23 31.25 1.12 -16.41
CA GLY A 23 31.62 0.75 -15.03
C GLY A 23 30.44 0.55 -14.06
N LEU A 24 29.20 0.72 -14.50
CA LEU A 24 28.00 0.54 -13.67
C LEU A 24 27.62 -0.94 -13.41
N ASP A 25 28.19 -1.85 -14.19
CA ASP A 25 27.93 -3.30 -14.12
C ASP A 25 28.53 -3.97 -12.86
N THR A 26 29.37 -3.26 -12.11
CA THR A 26 30.11 -3.75 -10.93
C THR A 26 29.66 -3.14 -9.61
N LEU A 27 28.70 -2.21 -9.61
CA LEU A 27 28.24 -1.54 -8.39
C LEU A 27 27.28 -2.45 -7.61
N GLY A 28 27.70 -2.88 -6.41
CA GLY A 28 26.85 -3.61 -5.47
C GLY A 28 25.56 -2.84 -5.13
N PHE A 29 24.54 -3.56 -4.66
CA PHE A 29 23.17 -3.06 -4.42
C PHE A 29 23.10 -1.77 -3.57
N ALA A 30 24.05 -1.59 -2.63
CA ALA A 30 24.17 -0.40 -1.79
C ALA A 30 24.58 0.87 -2.56
N ASN A 31 25.34 0.73 -3.65
CA ASN A 31 25.72 1.85 -4.50
C ASN A 31 24.64 2.15 -5.55
N PHE A 32 23.84 1.16 -5.94
CA PHE A 32 22.68 1.37 -6.81
C PHE A 32 21.58 2.21 -6.13
N THR A 33 21.37 2.03 -4.83
CA THR A 33 20.45 2.85 -4.03
C THR A 33 20.93 4.31 -3.93
N LYS A 34 22.23 4.52 -3.68
CA LYS A 34 22.84 5.86 -3.71
C LYS A 34 22.79 6.51 -5.10
N LEU A 35 22.88 5.71 -6.16
CA LEU A 35 22.76 6.20 -7.53
C LEU A 35 21.30 6.57 -7.87
N LEU A 36 20.31 5.80 -7.41
CA LEU A 36 18.90 6.19 -7.48
C LEU A 36 18.63 7.47 -6.68
N ASP A 37 19.25 7.64 -5.52
CA ASP A 37 19.20 8.88 -4.73
C ASP A 37 19.79 10.08 -5.48
N TYR A 38 20.75 9.85 -6.38
CA TYR A 38 21.38 10.89 -7.21
C TYR A 38 20.62 11.18 -8.51
N ILE A 39 19.95 10.19 -9.08
CA ILE A 39 19.32 10.26 -10.42
C ILE A 39 17.84 10.69 -10.34
N MET A 40 17.10 10.33 -9.29
CA MET A 40 15.69 10.74 -9.17
C MET A 40 15.57 12.11 -8.49
N PRO A 41 14.92 13.10 -9.14
CA PRO A 41 14.53 14.34 -8.48
C PRO A 41 13.79 14.05 -7.17
N GLU A 42 14.08 14.81 -6.11
CA GLU A 42 13.50 14.61 -4.77
C GLU A 42 11.96 14.51 -4.80
N LYS A 43 11.33 15.29 -5.68
CA LYS A 43 9.89 15.26 -5.92
C LYS A 43 9.38 13.91 -6.41
N GLU A 44 10.06 13.29 -7.37
CA GLU A 44 9.68 11.99 -7.94
C GLU A 44 9.91 10.86 -6.93
N ARG A 45 11.00 10.94 -6.16
CA ARG A 45 11.26 10.01 -5.05
C ARG A 45 10.15 10.10 -4.01
N ARG A 46 9.79 11.32 -3.60
CA ARG A 46 8.72 11.56 -2.64
C ARG A 46 7.39 11.01 -3.12
N GLN A 47 7.02 11.25 -4.37
CA GLN A 47 5.81 10.67 -4.99
C GLN A 47 5.86 9.14 -4.98
N SER A 48 7.01 8.55 -5.30
CA SER A 48 7.20 7.09 -5.28
C SER A 48 7.03 6.51 -3.88
N GLU A 49 7.59 7.15 -2.85
CA GLU A 49 7.44 6.73 -1.45
C GLU A 49 5.96 6.77 -1.00
N ILE A 50 5.22 7.79 -1.43
CA ILE A 50 3.78 7.91 -1.17
C ILE A 50 3.01 6.78 -1.86
N ILE A 51 3.28 6.53 -3.15
CA ILE A 51 2.64 5.47 -3.93
C ILE A 51 2.91 4.11 -3.28
N ILE A 52 4.17 3.81 -2.94
CA ILE A 52 4.56 2.57 -2.26
C ILE A 52 3.78 2.41 -0.94
N SER A 53 3.60 3.49 -0.19
CA SER A 53 2.85 3.45 1.06
C SER A 53 1.36 3.17 0.84
N TYR A 54 0.74 3.78 -0.17
CA TYR A 54 -0.63 3.44 -0.55
C TYR A 54 -0.79 2.00 -1.04
N ILE A 55 0.18 1.48 -1.80
CA ILE A 55 0.19 0.08 -2.24
C ILE A 55 0.26 -0.85 -1.02
N ARG A 56 1.16 -0.59 -0.06
CA ARG A 56 1.24 -1.38 1.18
C ARG A 56 -0.08 -1.37 1.96
N ILE A 57 -0.68 -0.20 2.12
CA ILE A 57 -1.99 -0.06 2.78
C ILE A 57 -3.06 -0.86 2.02
N TYR A 58 -3.12 -0.69 0.69
CA TYR A 58 -4.08 -1.39 -0.17
C TYR A 58 -3.93 -2.90 -0.06
N THR A 59 -2.71 -3.43 -0.09
CA THR A 59 -2.45 -4.87 0.05
C THR A 59 -3.03 -5.40 1.35
N HIS A 60 -2.78 -4.74 2.49
CA HIS A 60 -3.35 -5.17 3.76
C HIS A 60 -4.89 -5.05 3.81
N LEU A 61 -5.46 -4.01 3.20
CA LEU A 61 -6.92 -3.86 3.08
C LEU A 61 -7.52 -4.96 2.20
N ASN A 62 -6.88 -5.31 1.09
CA ASN A 62 -7.32 -6.36 0.18
C ASN A 62 -7.25 -7.74 0.84
N THR A 63 -6.13 -8.04 1.52
CA THR A 63 -5.99 -9.25 2.32
C THR A 63 -7.05 -9.31 3.41
N SER A 64 -7.28 -8.21 4.13
CA SER A 64 -8.36 -8.16 5.13
C SER A 64 -9.72 -8.46 4.50
N PHE A 65 -10.04 -7.85 3.36
CA PHE A 65 -11.34 -8.02 2.71
C PHE A 65 -11.59 -9.48 2.34
N ASN A 66 -10.60 -10.14 1.74
CA ASN A 66 -10.69 -11.56 1.36
C ASN A 66 -10.83 -12.51 2.56
N LEU A 67 -10.36 -12.07 3.74
CA LEU A 67 -10.45 -12.81 4.99
C LEU A 67 -11.71 -12.45 5.82
N LEU A 68 -12.59 -11.55 5.36
CA LEU A 68 -13.87 -11.24 6.02
C LEU A 68 -14.91 -12.34 5.76
N ASN A 69 -14.60 -13.54 6.24
CA ASN A 69 -15.45 -14.73 6.20
C ASN A 69 -15.53 -15.40 7.58
N LYS A 70 -16.42 -16.38 7.71
CA LYS A 70 -16.73 -17.07 8.97
C LYS A 70 -15.51 -17.66 9.69
N GLN A 71 -14.53 -18.16 8.93
CA GLN A 71 -13.36 -18.86 9.46
C GLN A 71 -12.23 -17.89 9.83
N THR A 72 -12.01 -16.86 9.03
CA THR A 72 -10.79 -16.03 9.10
C THR A 72 -11.04 -14.57 9.50
N CYS A 73 -12.27 -14.21 9.86
CA CYS A 73 -12.62 -12.83 10.25
C CYS A 73 -11.73 -12.24 11.35
N ARG A 74 -11.27 -13.03 12.33
CA ARG A 74 -10.30 -12.54 13.34
C ARG A 74 -9.00 -12.04 12.69
N ARG A 75 -8.44 -12.81 11.76
CA ARG A 75 -7.24 -12.43 11.00
C ARG A 75 -7.50 -11.20 10.13
N ALA A 76 -8.68 -11.09 9.52
CA ALA A 76 -9.06 -9.88 8.79
C ALA A 76 -8.92 -8.62 9.66
N ILE A 77 -9.47 -8.64 10.89
CA ILE A 77 -9.37 -7.50 11.82
C ILE A 77 -7.92 -7.21 12.25
N GLU A 78 -7.07 -8.23 12.34
CA GLU A 78 -5.62 -8.06 12.61
C GLU A 78 -4.94 -7.29 11.47
N TYR A 79 -5.21 -7.65 10.21
CA TYR A 79 -4.71 -6.90 9.04
C TYR A 79 -5.17 -5.44 9.04
N LEU A 80 -6.42 -5.15 9.41
CA LEU A 80 -6.89 -3.76 9.57
C LEU A 80 -6.15 -3.02 10.68
N SER A 81 -5.83 -3.72 11.77
CA SER A 81 -5.05 -3.15 12.88
C SER A 81 -3.60 -2.86 12.48
N MET A 82 -2.98 -3.71 11.66
CA MET A 82 -1.67 -3.46 11.06
C MET A 82 -1.71 -2.26 10.12
N THR A 83 -2.73 -2.20 9.26
CA THR A 83 -2.95 -1.07 8.35
C THR A 83 -3.03 0.26 9.10
N LYS A 84 -3.76 0.28 10.22
CA LYS A 84 -3.83 1.46 11.10
C LYS A 84 -2.47 1.86 11.66
N LYS A 85 -1.61 0.90 12.05
CA LYS A 85 -0.25 1.19 12.53
C LYS A 85 0.61 1.79 11.41
N ILE A 86 0.55 1.23 10.21
CA ILE A 86 1.27 1.74 9.03
C ILE A 86 0.89 3.21 8.79
N ILE A 87 -0.41 3.51 8.70
CA ILE A 87 -0.88 4.87 8.43
C ILE A 87 -0.43 5.85 9.53
N LYS A 88 -0.46 5.44 10.80
CA LYS A 88 -0.01 6.29 11.92
C LYS A 88 1.48 6.62 11.87
N ASN A 89 2.30 5.70 11.37
CA ASN A 89 3.75 5.86 11.27
C ASN A 89 4.19 6.60 9.99
N THR A 90 3.24 6.94 9.11
CA THR A 90 3.55 7.57 7.83
C THR A 90 3.52 9.10 7.95
N SER A 91 4.56 9.79 7.44
CA SER A 91 4.79 11.23 7.61
C SER A 91 4.69 12.04 6.31
N PHE A 92 3.61 11.82 5.53
CA PHE A 92 3.32 12.60 4.33
C PHE A 92 2.32 13.73 4.63
N ARG A 93 2.79 14.99 4.64
CA ARG A 93 1.96 16.16 5.01
C ARG A 93 0.84 16.39 4.00
N GLU A 94 1.17 16.25 2.73
CA GLU A 94 0.31 16.33 1.55
C GLU A 94 -0.81 15.27 1.55
N GLU A 95 -0.57 14.09 2.13
CA GLU A 95 -1.54 12.99 2.18
C GLU A 95 -2.33 12.91 3.49
N LYS A 96 -2.02 13.77 4.47
CA LYS A 96 -2.67 13.84 5.79
C LYS A 96 -4.20 13.78 5.76
N PRO A 97 -4.95 14.51 4.89
CA PRO A 97 -6.41 14.41 4.86
C PRO A 97 -6.92 13.01 4.49
N TYR A 98 -6.27 12.34 3.55
CA TYR A 98 -6.66 11.00 3.09
C TYR A 98 -6.32 9.94 4.14
N PHE A 99 -5.13 10.02 4.74
CA PHE A 99 -4.75 9.16 5.86
C PHE A 99 -5.67 9.32 7.08
N ARG A 100 -6.10 10.55 7.39
CA ARG A 100 -7.12 10.76 8.43
C ARG A 100 -8.45 10.09 8.07
N ARG A 101 -8.88 10.16 6.81
CA ARG A 101 -10.10 9.49 6.35
C ARG A 101 -9.98 7.97 6.46
N LEU A 102 -8.87 7.38 6.03
CA LEU A 102 -8.57 5.96 6.19
C LEU A 102 -8.58 5.55 7.67
N LEU A 103 -7.93 6.32 8.55
CA LEU A 103 -7.93 6.05 9.98
C LEU A 103 -9.33 6.09 10.60
N ARG A 104 -10.20 7.01 10.16
CA ARG A 104 -11.61 7.05 10.63
C ARG A 104 -12.34 5.76 10.26
N ILE A 105 -12.21 5.30 9.02
CA ILE A 105 -12.82 4.05 8.55
C ILE A 105 -12.30 2.86 9.37
N LEU A 106 -10.97 2.74 9.49
CA LEU A 106 -10.35 1.64 10.23
C LEU A 106 -10.73 1.65 11.72
N ASN A 107 -10.78 2.81 12.35
CA ASN A 107 -11.19 2.94 13.75
C ASN A 107 -12.63 2.50 13.96
N PHE A 108 -13.53 2.83 13.04
CA PHE A 108 -14.92 2.41 13.10
C PHE A 108 -15.04 0.88 13.08
N VAL A 109 -14.36 0.22 12.12
CA VAL A 109 -14.36 -1.25 12.03
C VAL A 109 -13.72 -1.89 13.26
N ILE A 110 -12.54 -1.43 13.68
CA ILE A 110 -11.81 -2.00 14.81
C ILE A 110 -12.58 -1.83 16.13
N ARG A 111 -13.29 -0.71 16.31
CA ARG A 111 -14.12 -0.46 17.49
C ARG A 111 -15.27 -1.48 17.59
N ASN A 112 -15.88 -1.82 16.47
CA ASN A 112 -17.02 -2.74 16.39
C ASN A 112 -16.61 -4.22 16.20
N LYS A 113 -15.31 -4.55 16.33
CA LYS A 113 -14.77 -5.87 15.99
C LYS A 113 -15.49 -7.05 16.65
N LYS A 114 -15.91 -6.92 17.91
CA LYS A 114 -16.56 -8.02 18.66
C LYS A 114 -17.90 -8.39 18.01
N SER A 115 -18.74 -7.39 17.74
CA SER A 115 -20.04 -7.58 17.10
C SER A 115 -19.88 -8.06 15.67
N ILE A 116 -18.99 -7.44 14.89
CA ILE A 116 -18.70 -7.85 13.50
C ILE A 116 -18.29 -9.33 13.44
N ILE A 117 -17.37 -9.77 14.30
CA ILE A 117 -16.94 -11.18 14.34
C ILE A 117 -18.11 -12.10 14.74
N SER A 118 -18.94 -11.68 15.68
CA SER A 118 -20.09 -12.49 16.12
C SER A 118 -21.11 -12.67 15.00
N ASP A 119 -21.39 -11.61 14.24
CA ASP A 119 -22.44 -11.61 13.24
C ASP A 119 -21.98 -12.33 11.96
N ILE A 120 -20.75 -12.09 11.51
CA ILE A 120 -20.15 -12.84 10.38
C ILE A 120 -20.09 -14.35 10.66
N LYS A 121 -19.91 -14.74 11.94
CA LYS A 121 -19.92 -16.16 12.32
C LYS A 121 -21.30 -16.80 12.22
N LYS A 122 -22.36 -16.02 12.44
CA LYS A 122 -23.75 -16.48 12.30
C LYS A 122 -24.13 -16.56 10.83
N ASP A 123 -23.85 -15.50 10.08
CA ASP A 123 -24.14 -15.38 8.65
C ASP A 123 -22.96 -14.70 7.93
N GLU A 124 -22.30 -15.46 7.04
CA GLU A 124 -21.14 -15.00 6.28
C GLU A 124 -21.49 -14.00 5.17
N THR A 125 -22.73 -14.05 4.68
CA THR A 125 -23.22 -13.16 3.63
C THR A 125 -23.57 -11.77 4.18
N SER A 126 -23.87 -11.69 5.47
CA SER A 126 -24.12 -10.41 6.15
C SER A 126 -22.93 -9.45 6.05
N ASP A 127 -23.23 -8.15 5.92
CA ASP A 127 -22.25 -7.06 6.03
C ASP A 127 -22.49 -6.25 7.32
N PRO A 128 -22.20 -6.83 8.50
CA PRO A 128 -22.54 -6.21 9.77
C PRO A 128 -21.76 -4.92 9.94
N TYR A 129 -22.46 -3.86 10.34
CA TYR A 129 -21.92 -2.50 10.43
C TYR A 129 -21.26 -2.03 9.12
N HIS A 130 -21.68 -2.57 7.97
CA HIS A 130 -21.10 -2.22 6.66
C HIS A 130 -19.58 -2.39 6.61
N VAL A 131 -19.03 -3.43 7.25
CA VAL A 131 -17.59 -3.66 7.33
C VAL A 131 -16.93 -3.92 5.97
N LYS A 132 -17.51 -4.78 5.12
CA LYS A 132 -17.03 -5.07 3.77
C LYS A 132 -17.08 -3.80 2.94
N THR A 133 -18.21 -3.09 2.98
CA THR A 133 -18.39 -1.80 2.30
C THR A 133 -17.36 -0.76 2.77
N SER A 134 -17.09 -0.68 4.07
CA SER A 134 -16.11 0.23 4.67
C SER A 134 -14.68 -0.09 4.21
N VAL A 135 -14.31 -1.37 4.17
CA VAL A 135 -12.99 -1.79 3.69
C VAL A 135 -12.84 -1.51 2.19
N LEU A 136 -13.87 -1.75 1.37
CA LEU A 136 -13.89 -1.36 -0.05
C LEU A 136 -13.72 0.14 -0.24
N LEU A 137 -14.40 0.97 0.57
CA LEU A 137 -14.23 2.42 0.52
C LEU A 137 -12.77 2.83 0.82
N ALA A 138 -12.13 2.18 1.80
CA ALA A 138 -10.73 2.43 2.10
C ALA A 138 -9.80 2.01 0.94
N GLN A 139 -10.06 0.87 0.30
CA GLN A 139 -9.34 0.42 -0.90
C GLN A 139 -9.46 1.43 -2.05
N ASN A 140 -10.68 1.91 -2.31
CA ASN A 140 -10.94 2.90 -3.36
C ASN A 140 -10.22 4.22 -3.10
N ILE A 141 -10.12 4.66 -1.84
CA ILE A 141 -9.30 5.84 -1.49
C ILE A 141 -7.84 5.59 -1.91
N CYS A 142 -7.25 4.42 -1.59
CA CYS A 142 -5.88 4.12 -1.98
C CYS A 142 -5.68 4.12 -3.49
N ILE A 143 -6.53 3.43 -4.25
CA ILE A 143 -6.42 3.35 -5.71
C ILE A 143 -6.53 4.75 -6.34
N LEU A 144 -7.53 5.53 -5.95
CA LEU A 144 -7.73 6.88 -6.49
C LEU A 144 -6.55 7.81 -6.17
N ARG A 145 -5.91 7.65 -5.00
CA ARG A 145 -4.71 8.40 -4.65
C ARG A 145 -3.51 7.99 -5.50
N ILE A 146 -3.28 6.68 -5.67
CA ILE A 146 -2.21 6.18 -6.56
C ILE A 146 -2.39 6.74 -7.97
N LEU A 147 -3.60 6.64 -8.53
CA LEU A 147 -3.91 7.16 -9.87
C LEU A 147 -3.72 8.67 -9.97
N LYS A 148 -4.08 9.44 -8.94
CA LYS A 148 -3.90 10.90 -8.96
C LYS A 148 -2.43 11.31 -8.90
N ILE A 149 -1.62 10.62 -8.12
CA ILE A 149 -0.19 10.92 -7.98
C ILE A 149 0.57 10.54 -9.26
N ASN A 150 0.22 9.39 -9.85
CA ASN A 150 0.88 8.85 -11.05
C ASN A 150 0.47 9.54 -12.38
N LYS A 151 -0.52 10.46 -12.35
CA LYS A 151 -0.93 11.26 -13.51
C LYS A 151 -0.06 12.52 -13.72
N HIS A 152 0.93 12.74 -12.86
CA HIS A 152 1.89 13.84 -12.90
C HIS A 152 3.30 13.29 -13.02
#